data_AF-A0A963Z982-F1
#
_entry.id   AF-A0A963Z982-F1
#
_cell.length_a   1.000
_cell.length_b   1.000
_cell.length_c   1.000
_cell.angle_alpha   90.00
_cell.angle_beta   90.00
_cell.angle_gamma   90.00
#
_symmetry.space_group_name_H-M   'P 1'
#
loop_
_entity.id
_entity.type
_entity.pdbx_description
1 polymer ?
#
loop_
_entity_poly.entity_id
_entity_poly.type
_entity_poly.pdbx_seq_one_letter_code
_entity_poly.pdbx_strand_id
1 'polypeptide(L)'
;MNNLVIKLGAIAILAFSNQALAISLKGKLPTSASSVTATAVISDSETQTTTLDSASDSNFTLSVGGKDARMTFTQNNNALPVLFAVKNASNKVITVKKAIKQGICGDTGVVGLSVIKKKVTGNKKMIFKAGQISSSDAFYYLKRIKNVANINSNVKKYVSKAVESSLNSDCSPTGNAATFGLGSSAGSSSILAASDGDTDSDGLADEFDIDHDGDGILNNYDPDYTEPSNSFSIFTNLKVTIDQTINSNVITGLTDTQVDNLLQSTQTMAIEVKAADSSNESSELFCGDATTGLEYCRPGGTGAVLMSSTAFPDDVDTDSDGGGTITKGGTGDFQLKTGVTDADNIGSGDTLTQVVTDSDTDTETTYIANLDFAFTSTPAISALTLDPAGTNTSLFTEASYPVSGSGTGTSNSPFSVTTNGSGKVVLGITTYRPERPGITGAGEADLMQIGNSLIVIDIPNAPSSGGTAAQGPGGCAISTYSESDTDLSISGDTLVDAQGDFDGDTETDGDGNKTVTFSVNITDCLATVSETLDSGEKLKIDLQFKNSAGDNTAQAFYIAVP
;
A
#
# COMPACT_ATOMS: atom_id res chain seq x y z
N MET A 1 -54.42 63.49 -5.88
CA MET A 1 -54.73 62.05 -5.97
C MET A 1 -54.41 61.60 -7.39
N ASN A 2 -53.22 61.05 -7.61
CA ASN A 2 -52.83 60.45 -8.89
C ASN A 2 -52.23 59.08 -8.58
N ASN A 3 -52.85 58.03 -9.11
CA ASN A 3 -52.41 56.65 -9.01
C ASN A 3 -51.15 56.43 -9.84
N LEU A 4 -50.05 56.04 -9.20
CA LEU A 4 -48.84 55.58 -9.87
C LEU A 4 -48.90 54.05 -9.96
N VAL A 5 -49.20 53.54 -11.15
CA VAL A 5 -49.09 52.11 -11.50
C VAL A 5 -47.63 51.81 -11.80
N ILE A 6 -46.95 51.06 -10.94
CA ILE A 6 -45.61 50.53 -11.19
C ILE A 6 -45.77 49.19 -11.91
N LYS A 7 -45.40 49.13 -13.19
CA LYS A 7 -45.23 47.88 -13.94
C LYS A 7 -43.94 47.22 -13.50
N LEU A 8 -44.01 46.02 -12.92
CA LEU A 8 -42.85 45.14 -12.77
C LEU A 8 -42.38 44.70 -14.16
N GLY A 9 -41.23 45.21 -14.58
CA GLY A 9 -40.46 44.64 -15.69
C GLY A 9 -39.67 43.44 -15.17
N ALA A 10 -39.80 42.30 -15.84
CA ALA A 10 -39.00 41.12 -15.57
C ALA A 10 -37.51 41.43 -15.74
N ILE A 11 -36.75 41.33 -14.66
CA ILE A 11 -35.28 41.32 -14.68
C ILE A 11 -34.87 39.91 -15.10
N ALA A 12 -34.46 39.76 -16.35
CA ALA A 12 -33.74 38.57 -16.78
C ALA A 12 -32.34 38.61 -16.14
N ILE A 13 -32.14 37.82 -15.08
CA ILE A 13 -30.80 37.53 -14.56
C ILE A 13 -30.15 36.61 -15.61
N LEU A 14 -29.37 37.20 -16.51
CA LEU A 14 -28.42 36.47 -17.34
C LEU A 14 -27.33 35.94 -16.41
N ALA A 15 -27.49 34.72 -15.92
CA ALA A 15 -26.40 33.95 -15.35
C ALA A 15 -25.38 33.73 -16.48
N PHE A 16 -24.32 34.55 -16.51
CA PHE A 16 -23.12 34.19 -17.23
C PHE A 16 -22.51 33.02 -16.48
N SER A 17 -22.77 31.79 -16.94
CA SER A 17 -21.91 30.68 -16.59
C SER A 17 -20.51 31.06 -17.07
N ASN A 18 -19.60 31.29 -16.12
CA ASN A 18 -18.17 31.27 -16.41
C ASN A 18 -17.84 29.82 -16.79
N GLN A 19 -18.19 29.40 -18.00
CA GLN A 19 -17.63 28.18 -18.54
C GLN A 19 -16.13 28.43 -18.65
N ALA A 20 -15.37 27.81 -17.74
CA ALA A 20 -13.93 27.83 -17.77
C ALA A 20 -13.49 27.42 -19.19
N LEU A 21 -12.68 28.27 -19.82
CA LEU A 21 -12.16 28.01 -21.16
C LEU A 21 -11.50 26.63 -21.21
N ALA A 22 -12.16 25.68 -21.89
CA ALA A 22 -11.71 24.31 -22.03
C ALA A 22 -10.46 24.22 -22.94
N ILE A 23 -9.49 23.42 -22.52
CA ILE A 23 -8.36 22.97 -23.34
C ILE A 23 -8.91 21.94 -24.32
N SER A 24 -8.95 22.26 -25.61
CA SER A 24 -9.33 21.31 -26.65
C SER A 24 -8.09 20.67 -27.28
N LEU A 25 -7.77 19.43 -26.90
CA LEU A 25 -6.70 18.63 -27.48
C LEU A 25 -7.25 17.80 -28.63
N LYS A 26 -6.81 18.11 -29.85
CA LYS A 26 -7.10 17.26 -31.01
C LYS A 26 -5.93 16.32 -31.24
N GLY A 27 -6.18 15.01 -31.26
CA GLY A 27 -5.14 13.99 -31.35
C GLY A 27 -5.24 13.08 -32.57
N LYS A 28 -4.24 12.23 -32.78
CA LYS A 28 -4.33 10.99 -33.56
C LYS A 28 -3.57 9.92 -32.78
N LEU A 29 -4.24 8.79 -32.52
CA LEU A 29 -3.65 7.62 -31.85
C LEU A 29 -2.62 6.91 -32.76
N PRO A 30 -1.69 6.11 -32.22
CA PRO A 30 -0.81 5.26 -33.01
C PRO A 30 -1.62 4.21 -33.78
N THR A 31 -1.12 3.80 -34.95
CA THR A 31 -1.81 2.90 -35.88
C THR A 31 -1.71 1.42 -35.51
N SER A 32 -1.15 1.07 -34.35
CA SER A 32 -0.73 -0.30 -34.00
C SER A 32 -1.43 -0.91 -32.78
N ALA A 33 -2.44 -0.25 -32.21
CA ALA A 33 -3.12 -0.73 -31.00
C ALA A 33 -4.57 -1.13 -31.29
N SER A 34 -4.98 -2.29 -30.76
CA SER A 34 -6.30 -2.91 -30.96
C SER A 34 -7.43 -2.25 -30.18
N SER A 35 -7.13 -1.39 -29.21
CA SER A 35 -8.04 -0.46 -28.50
C SER A 35 -7.18 0.49 -27.66
N VAL A 36 -7.46 1.80 -27.68
CA VAL A 36 -6.76 2.77 -26.82
C VAL A 36 -7.75 3.82 -26.34
N THR A 37 -7.93 3.93 -25.03
CA THR A 37 -8.70 5.01 -24.39
C THR A 37 -7.78 6.18 -24.09
N ALA A 38 -8.22 7.42 -24.33
CA ALA A 38 -7.45 8.61 -23.99
C ALA A 38 -8.13 9.35 -22.83
N THR A 39 -7.41 9.50 -21.72
CA THR A 39 -7.93 10.17 -20.53
C THR A 39 -7.10 11.41 -20.26
N ALA A 40 -7.75 12.53 -19.92
CA ALA A 40 -7.05 13.70 -19.41
C ALA A 40 -7.59 14.10 -18.06
N VAL A 41 -6.64 14.57 -17.26
CA VAL A 41 -6.86 14.93 -15.88
C VAL A 41 -6.38 16.34 -15.65
N ILE A 42 -7.18 17.09 -14.91
CA ILE A 42 -6.91 18.47 -14.59
C ILE A 42 -6.46 18.51 -13.14
N SER A 43 -5.46 19.34 -12.86
CA SER A 43 -4.83 19.48 -11.53
C SER A 43 -5.78 19.92 -10.39
N ASP A 44 -7.05 20.20 -10.69
CA ASP A 44 -8.07 20.73 -9.78
C ASP A 44 -9.31 19.82 -9.64
N SER A 45 -9.13 18.50 -9.61
CA SER A 45 -10.12 17.44 -9.24
C SER A 45 -11.22 17.10 -10.25
N GLU A 46 -11.26 17.71 -11.44
CA GLU A 46 -12.17 17.24 -12.52
C GLU A 46 -11.46 16.27 -13.48
N THR A 47 -11.93 15.01 -13.50
CA THR A 47 -11.54 14.02 -14.52
C THR A 47 -12.47 14.11 -15.73
N GLN A 48 -11.93 14.08 -16.94
CA GLN A 48 -12.72 13.92 -18.16
C GLN A 48 -12.16 12.80 -19.04
N THR A 49 -12.95 11.74 -19.18
CA THR A 49 -12.63 10.57 -19.99
C THR A 49 -13.20 10.72 -21.39
N THR A 50 -12.46 10.27 -22.42
CA THR A 50 -13.01 10.07 -23.76
C THR A 50 -12.58 8.72 -24.28
N THR A 51 -13.53 7.77 -24.29
CA THR A 51 -13.35 6.45 -24.90
C THR A 51 -13.25 6.56 -26.41
N LEU A 52 -12.25 5.90 -27.01
CA LEU A 52 -12.00 5.94 -28.45
C LEU A 52 -11.93 4.53 -29.00
N ASP A 53 -12.81 4.23 -29.95
CA ASP A 53 -12.80 2.94 -30.65
C ASP A 53 -11.71 2.93 -31.75
N SER A 54 -10.99 1.82 -31.84
CA SER A 54 -9.74 1.62 -32.59
C SER A 54 -9.99 1.28 -34.06
N ALA A 55 -10.54 2.22 -34.82
CA ALA A 55 -10.28 2.24 -36.26
C ALA A 55 -8.97 3.01 -36.49
N SER A 56 -7.96 2.38 -37.09
CA SER A 56 -6.69 3.01 -37.46
C SER A 56 -6.95 4.33 -38.19
N ASP A 57 -6.74 5.47 -37.51
CA ASP A 57 -7.05 6.87 -37.89
C ASP A 57 -8.04 7.62 -37.00
N SER A 58 -8.47 7.03 -35.88
CA SER A 58 -9.31 7.71 -34.89
C SER A 58 -8.64 9.00 -34.37
N ASN A 59 -9.33 10.09 -34.64
CA ASN A 59 -8.97 11.42 -34.16
C ASN A 59 -9.76 11.66 -32.91
N PHE A 60 -9.09 12.06 -31.83
CA PHE A 60 -9.79 12.44 -30.62
C PHE A 60 -9.88 13.95 -30.50
N THR A 61 -10.92 14.41 -29.82
CA THR A 61 -11.01 15.77 -29.29
C THR A 61 -11.32 15.64 -27.82
N LEU A 62 -10.36 16.01 -26.98
CA LEU A 62 -10.49 15.98 -25.53
C LEU A 62 -10.61 17.42 -25.05
N SER A 63 -11.68 17.75 -24.33
CA SER A 63 -11.97 19.12 -23.91
C SER A 63 -11.94 19.24 -22.40
N VAL A 64 -10.82 19.65 -21.81
CA VAL A 64 -10.66 19.67 -20.34
C VAL A 64 -10.75 21.09 -19.76
N GLY A 65 -11.61 21.29 -18.76
CA GLY A 65 -11.82 22.58 -18.10
C GLY A 65 -10.71 22.95 -17.10
N GLY A 66 -9.66 23.67 -17.50
CA GLY A 66 -8.53 23.89 -16.57
C GLY A 66 -7.45 24.86 -17.01
N LYS A 67 -6.38 24.97 -16.21
CA LYS A 67 -5.14 25.69 -16.59
C LYS A 67 -4.06 24.76 -17.13
N ASP A 68 -3.93 23.59 -16.55
CA ASP A 68 -2.93 22.59 -16.87
C ASP A 68 -3.62 21.22 -16.87
N ALA A 69 -3.22 20.32 -17.77
CA ALA A 69 -3.77 18.97 -17.83
C ALA A 69 -2.67 17.93 -17.98
N ARG A 70 -2.87 16.78 -17.34
CA ARG A 70 -2.14 15.52 -17.53
C ARG A 70 -2.93 14.63 -18.48
N MET A 71 -2.27 13.66 -19.08
CA MET A 71 -2.90 12.75 -20.02
C MET A 71 -2.34 11.35 -19.83
N THR A 72 -3.20 10.35 -19.92
CA THR A 72 -2.86 8.92 -19.97
C THR A 72 -3.52 8.29 -21.20
N PHE A 73 -2.97 7.17 -21.63
CA PHE A 73 -3.62 6.28 -22.57
C PHE A 73 -3.78 4.91 -21.94
N THR A 74 -4.98 4.35 -21.96
CA THR A 74 -5.21 2.96 -21.53
C THR A 74 -5.18 2.06 -22.74
N GLN A 75 -4.32 1.04 -22.72
CA GLN A 75 -4.19 0.05 -23.80
C GLN A 75 -4.11 -1.35 -23.19
N ASN A 76 -5.03 -2.25 -23.59
CA ASN A 76 -5.13 -3.60 -23.02
C ASN A 76 -5.23 -3.56 -21.48
N ASN A 77 -6.09 -2.69 -20.95
CA ASN A 77 -6.27 -2.40 -19.52
C ASN A 77 -5.08 -1.75 -18.80
N ASN A 78 -3.91 -1.68 -19.42
CA ASN A 78 -2.76 -0.99 -18.81
C ASN A 78 -2.87 0.51 -19.05
N ALA A 79 -2.85 1.30 -17.97
CA ALA A 79 -2.75 2.74 -18.06
C ALA A 79 -1.29 3.15 -18.37
N LEU A 80 -1.09 4.04 -19.35
CA LEU A 80 0.24 4.39 -19.86
C LEU A 80 0.45 5.90 -19.83
N PRO A 81 1.56 6.39 -19.24
CA PRO A 81 1.79 7.82 -19.07
C PRO A 81 2.09 8.51 -20.41
N VAL A 82 1.75 9.81 -20.49
CA VAL A 82 2.03 10.64 -21.67
C VAL A 82 3.13 11.66 -21.38
N LEU A 83 4.26 11.52 -22.07
CA LEU A 83 5.34 12.51 -22.08
C LEU A 83 5.19 13.50 -23.23
N PHE A 84 5.07 14.79 -22.90
CA PHE A 84 5.01 15.84 -23.90
C PHE A 84 6.39 16.35 -24.31
N ALA A 85 7.35 16.36 -23.38
CA ALA A 85 8.70 16.87 -23.61
C ALA A 85 9.70 16.35 -22.55
N VAL A 86 10.99 16.67 -22.76
CA VAL A 86 12.07 16.43 -21.80
C VAL A 86 12.77 17.76 -21.52
N LYS A 87 13.05 18.05 -20.25
CA LYS A 87 13.90 19.17 -19.81
C LYS A 87 15.26 18.58 -19.47
N ASN A 88 16.31 18.99 -20.21
CA ASN A 88 17.66 18.51 -19.93
C ASN A 88 18.32 19.26 -18.75
N ALA A 89 19.50 18.81 -18.33
CA ALA A 89 20.29 19.43 -17.25
C ALA A 89 20.60 20.93 -17.44
N SER A 90 20.58 21.43 -18.68
CA SER A 90 20.70 22.86 -18.99
C SER A 90 19.36 23.62 -18.96
N ASN A 91 18.32 23.06 -18.36
CA ASN A 91 16.94 23.59 -18.31
C ASN A 91 16.29 23.83 -19.70
N LYS A 92 16.82 23.19 -20.75
CA LYS A 92 16.33 23.31 -22.12
C LYS A 92 15.29 22.23 -22.38
N VAL A 93 14.09 22.68 -22.72
CA VAL A 93 12.99 21.79 -23.12
C VAL A 93 13.19 21.35 -24.57
N ILE A 94 13.28 20.04 -24.79
CA ILE A 94 13.39 19.37 -26.08
C ILE A 94 12.27 18.35 -26.26
N THR A 95 12.12 17.81 -27.47
CA THR A 95 11.17 16.71 -27.71
C THR A 95 11.71 15.40 -27.16
N VAL A 96 10.82 14.51 -26.72
CA VAL A 96 11.18 13.15 -26.26
C VAL A 96 11.99 12.41 -27.32
N LYS A 97 11.56 12.43 -28.58
CA LYS A 97 12.33 11.86 -29.71
C LYS A 97 13.76 12.39 -29.81
N LYS A 98 13.97 13.67 -29.49
CA LYS A 98 15.31 14.26 -29.52
C LYS A 98 16.12 13.81 -28.31
N ALA A 99 15.52 13.71 -27.13
CA ALA A 99 16.17 13.16 -25.94
C ALA A 99 16.62 11.71 -26.17
N ILE A 100 15.72 10.85 -26.67
CA ILE A 100 16.03 9.46 -27.06
C ILE A 100 17.20 9.42 -28.05
N LYS A 101 17.16 10.24 -29.11
CA LYS A 101 18.25 10.29 -30.10
C LYS A 101 19.59 10.76 -29.51
N GLN A 102 19.54 11.55 -28.45
CA GLN A 102 20.73 12.07 -27.78
C GLN A 102 21.25 11.11 -26.70
N GLY A 103 20.47 10.10 -26.29
CA GLY A 103 20.83 9.19 -25.20
C GLY A 103 21.07 9.93 -23.89
N ILE A 104 20.19 10.87 -23.54
CA ILE A 104 20.34 11.72 -22.33
C ILE A 104 19.25 11.47 -21.29
N CYS A 105 18.37 10.49 -21.49
CA CYS A 105 17.40 10.12 -20.47
C CYS A 105 18.10 9.24 -19.42
N GLY A 106 17.63 9.23 -18.18
CA GLY A 106 18.38 8.68 -17.04
C GLY A 106 19.48 9.60 -16.49
N ASP A 107 20.02 10.52 -17.30
CA ASP A 107 21.06 11.45 -16.83
C ASP A 107 20.57 12.34 -15.67
N THR A 108 21.43 12.56 -14.68
CA THR A 108 21.16 13.47 -13.56
C THR A 108 20.72 14.86 -14.03
N GLY A 109 19.56 15.32 -13.54
CA GLY A 109 18.98 16.62 -13.90
C GLY A 109 18.25 16.65 -15.25
N VAL A 110 18.06 15.48 -15.88
CA VAL A 110 17.14 15.31 -17.02
C VAL A 110 15.80 14.77 -16.53
N VAL A 111 14.71 15.45 -16.87
CA VAL A 111 13.36 15.11 -16.41
C VAL A 111 12.34 15.18 -17.54
N GLY A 112 11.31 14.35 -17.45
CA GLY A 112 10.12 14.34 -18.30
C GLY A 112 9.15 15.46 -17.92
N LEU A 113 8.35 15.90 -18.89
CA LEU A 113 7.27 16.87 -18.70
C LEU A 113 5.96 16.26 -19.19
N SER A 114 5.08 15.92 -18.26
CA SER A 114 3.80 15.23 -18.49
C SER A 114 2.58 16.16 -18.53
N VAL A 115 2.77 17.48 -18.36
CA VAL A 115 1.68 18.46 -18.29
C VAL A 115 1.62 19.36 -19.52
N ILE A 116 0.40 19.54 -20.05
CA ILE A 116 0.08 20.46 -21.13
C ILE A 116 -0.58 21.75 -20.62
N LYS A 117 -0.15 22.90 -21.15
CA LYS A 117 -0.65 24.24 -20.76
C LYS A 117 -1.94 24.63 -21.47
N LYS A 118 -2.76 25.44 -20.80
CA LYS A 118 -4.00 26.09 -21.30
C LYS A 118 -3.92 26.71 -22.71
N LYS A 119 -2.76 27.22 -23.10
CA LYS A 119 -2.58 28.04 -24.32
C LYS A 119 -2.41 27.25 -25.62
N VAL A 120 -2.88 26.00 -25.68
CA VAL A 120 -3.07 25.32 -26.97
C VAL A 120 -4.38 25.81 -27.60
N THR A 121 -4.46 27.10 -27.96
CA THR A 121 -5.60 27.62 -28.72
C THR A 121 -5.39 27.42 -30.22
N GLY A 122 -6.45 27.01 -30.92
CA GLY A 122 -6.50 26.80 -32.37
C GLY A 122 -6.59 25.33 -32.80
N ASN A 123 -6.85 25.09 -34.10
CA ASN A 123 -6.97 23.75 -34.72
C ASN A 123 -5.62 23.01 -34.82
N LYS A 124 -4.88 22.92 -33.71
CA LYS A 124 -3.60 22.20 -33.63
C LYS A 124 -3.87 20.75 -33.28
N LYS A 125 -3.37 19.86 -34.12
CA LYS A 125 -3.54 18.41 -33.95
C LYS A 125 -2.25 17.79 -33.44
N MET A 126 -2.26 17.32 -32.21
CA MET A 126 -1.17 16.55 -31.60
C MET A 126 -1.17 15.13 -32.17
N ILE A 127 0.01 14.58 -32.37
CA ILE A 127 0.19 13.23 -32.87
C ILE A 127 1.11 12.56 -31.87
N PHE A 128 0.60 11.50 -31.27
CA PHE A 128 1.32 10.70 -30.30
C PHE A 128 1.95 9.50 -30.99
N LYS A 129 2.97 8.95 -30.38
CA LYS A 129 3.57 7.68 -30.77
C LYS A 129 3.85 6.91 -29.49
N ALA A 130 3.58 5.61 -29.50
CA ALA A 130 4.10 4.72 -28.49
C ALA A 130 5.65 4.79 -28.51
N GLY A 131 6.24 5.05 -27.36
CA GLY A 131 7.53 4.50 -26.99
C GLY A 131 7.28 3.04 -26.69
N GLN A 132 7.95 2.16 -27.42
CA GLN A 132 7.88 0.73 -27.18
C GLN A 132 9.26 0.36 -26.65
N ILE A 133 9.31 -0.10 -25.40
CA ILE A 133 10.47 -0.75 -24.80
C ILE A 133 9.95 -2.09 -24.29
N SER A 134 10.59 -3.17 -24.75
CA SER A 134 10.18 -4.56 -24.49
C SER A 134 8.65 -4.80 -24.67
N SER A 135 8.14 -5.93 -24.19
CA SER A 135 6.73 -6.31 -24.35
C SER A 135 5.79 -5.72 -23.28
N SER A 136 6.32 -5.04 -22.25
CA SER A 136 5.57 -4.62 -21.05
C SER A 136 5.57 -3.11 -20.78
N ASP A 137 6.65 -2.37 -21.06
CA ASP A 137 6.79 -0.96 -20.64
C ASP A 137 6.49 0.02 -21.79
N ALA A 138 5.20 0.23 -22.02
CA ALA A 138 4.72 1.16 -23.03
C ALA A 138 4.43 2.54 -22.43
N PHE A 139 5.00 3.59 -23.00
CA PHE A 139 4.57 4.97 -22.73
C PHE A 139 4.22 5.67 -24.04
N TYR A 140 3.51 6.78 -23.95
CA TYR A 140 3.19 7.57 -25.13
C TYR A 140 3.94 8.89 -25.09
N TYR A 141 4.43 9.32 -26.25
CA TYR A 141 5.02 10.66 -26.35
C TYR A 141 4.52 11.48 -27.51
N LEU A 142 4.56 12.79 -27.32
CA LEU A 142 4.24 13.76 -28.35
C LEU A 142 5.26 13.71 -29.49
N LYS A 143 4.89 13.07 -30.61
CA LYS A 143 5.74 12.96 -31.81
C LYS A 143 5.79 14.27 -32.59
N ARG A 144 4.63 14.91 -32.82
CA ARG A 144 4.54 16.19 -33.55
C ARG A 144 3.20 16.91 -33.29
N ILE A 145 3.18 18.20 -33.56
CA ILE A 145 1.96 19.02 -33.63
C ILE A 145 1.78 19.45 -35.10
N LYS A 146 0.66 19.08 -35.74
CA LYS A 146 0.37 19.53 -37.11
C LYS A 146 0.26 21.05 -37.15
N ASN A 147 0.66 21.64 -38.28
CA ASN A 147 0.66 23.09 -38.53
C ASN A 147 1.62 23.88 -37.63
N VAL A 148 2.64 23.22 -37.07
CA VAL A 148 3.77 23.85 -36.39
C VAL A 148 5.04 23.49 -37.14
N ALA A 149 5.65 24.46 -37.83
CA ALA A 149 6.80 24.24 -38.72
C ALA A 149 8.02 23.64 -38.02
N ASN A 150 8.17 23.86 -36.72
CA ASN A 150 9.25 23.28 -35.92
C ASN A 150 8.78 23.02 -34.48
N ILE A 151 8.48 21.76 -34.16
CA ILE A 151 8.08 21.39 -32.79
C ILE A 151 9.24 21.57 -31.80
N ASN A 152 10.49 21.31 -32.21
CA ASN A 152 11.66 21.38 -31.33
C ASN A 152 11.89 22.79 -30.77
N SER A 153 11.50 23.85 -31.49
CA SER A 153 11.60 25.23 -31.00
C SER A 153 10.36 25.73 -30.27
N ASN A 154 9.24 25.00 -30.36
CA ASN A 154 7.93 25.45 -29.88
C ASN A 154 7.29 24.57 -28.81
N VAL A 155 7.78 23.36 -28.54
CA VAL A 155 7.20 22.45 -27.53
C VAL A 155 7.12 23.12 -26.15
N LYS A 156 8.14 23.92 -25.78
CA LYS A 156 8.18 24.73 -24.55
C LYS A 156 7.01 25.69 -24.35
N LYS A 157 6.30 26.05 -25.42
CA LYS A 157 5.12 26.93 -25.37
C LYS A 157 3.85 26.18 -24.96
N TYR A 158 3.86 24.85 -25.09
CA TYR A 158 2.71 23.99 -24.88
C TYR A 158 2.82 23.15 -23.62
N VAL A 159 4.02 22.95 -23.05
CA VAL A 159 4.21 22.12 -21.85
C VAL A 159 4.43 22.97 -20.60
N SER A 160 3.91 22.51 -19.48
CA SER A 160 4.21 23.08 -18.16
C SER A 160 5.58 22.61 -17.68
N LYS A 161 6.21 23.41 -16.82
CA LYS A 161 7.46 23.05 -16.11
C LYS A 161 7.20 22.84 -14.62
N ALA A 162 5.94 22.93 -14.21
CA ALA A 162 5.56 22.84 -12.80
C ALA A 162 5.62 21.40 -12.27
N VAL A 163 5.62 20.42 -13.17
CA VAL A 163 5.47 19.01 -12.87
C VAL A 163 6.52 18.28 -13.71
N GLU A 164 7.44 17.61 -13.01
CA GLU A 164 8.64 17.00 -13.56
C GLU A 164 8.67 15.51 -13.19
N SER A 165 8.97 14.69 -14.18
CA SER A 165 9.04 13.23 -14.06
C SER A 165 10.49 12.79 -14.08
N SER A 166 10.92 11.95 -13.15
CA SER A 166 12.17 11.21 -13.30
C SER A 166 12.04 10.26 -14.50
N LEU A 167 13.15 10.01 -15.22
CA LEU A 167 13.15 9.23 -16.47
C LEU A 167 14.20 8.12 -16.40
N ASN A 168 13.83 6.93 -16.88
CA ASN A 168 14.76 5.85 -17.18
C ASN A 168 15.67 6.20 -18.38
N SER A 169 16.69 5.38 -18.61
CA SER A 169 17.68 5.56 -19.70
C SER A 169 17.05 5.60 -21.10
N ASP A 170 15.88 4.98 -21.26
CA ASP A 170 15.07 4.90 -22.48
C ASP A 170 14.03 6.04 -22.65
N CYS A 171 13.99 6.98 -21.68
CA CYS A 171 13.03 8.05 -21.54
C CYS A 171 11.61 7.64 -21.14
N SER A 172 11.38 6.43 -20.66
CA SER A 172 10.16 6.09 -19.93
C SER A 172 10.16 6.84 -18.58
N PRO A 173 9.01 7.35 -18.11
CA PRO A 173 8.92 7.88 -16.75
C PRO A 173 9.16 6.79 -15.72
N THR A 174 9.88 7.11 -14.64
CA THR A 174 10.11 6.17 -13.52
C THR A 174 8.87 6.01 -12.62
N GLY A 175 7.88 6.90 -12.74
CA GLY A 175 6.59 6.75 -12.08
C GLY A 175 5.63 5.88 -12.89
N ASN A 176 4.74 5.19 -12.21
CA ASN A 176 3.67 4.40 -12.83
C ASN A 176 2.51 5.28 -13.35
N ALA A 177 1.43 4.66 -13.80
CA ALA A 177 0.25 5.36 -14.28
C ALA A 177 -0.52 6.10 -13.18
N ALA A 178 -0.56 5.56 -11.95
CA ALA A 178 -1.16 6.22 -10.78
C ALA A 178 -0.56 7.60 -10.49
N THR A 179 0.73 7.76 -10.77
CA THR A 179 1.45 9.04 -10.61
C THR A 179 1.53 9.88 -11.90
N PHE A 180 0.98 9.41 -13.03
CA PHE A 180 1.21 9.96 -14.37
C PHE A 180 2.69 10.07 -14.76
N GLY A 181 3.51 9.11 -14.30
CA GLY A 181 4.95 9.16 -14.51
C GLY A 181 5.67 10.15 -13.61
N LEU A 182 5.12 10.52 -12.46
CA LEU A 182 5.82 11.37 -11.49
C LEU A 182 6.39 10.47 -10.39
N GLY A 183 7.61 10.72 -9.96
CA GLY A 183 8.07 10.14 -8.69
C GLY A 183 7.06 10.49 -7.58
N SER A 184 6.97 9.63 -6.58
CA SER A 184 5.99 9.58 -5.47
C SER A 184 5.97 10.81 -4.56
N SER A 185 5.94 12.03 -5.09
CA SER A 185 5.77 13.22 -4.27
C SER A 185 4.38 13.20 -3.63
N ALA A 186 4.36 13.28 -2.30
CA ALA A 186 3.24 13.27 -1.34
C ALA A 186 2.14 14.35 -1.54
N GLY A 187 1.80 14.68 -2.78
CA GLY A 187 0.78 15.67 -3.12
C GLY A 187 0.25 15.51 -4.54
N SER A 188 0.24 14.30 -5.09
CA SER A 188 -0.35 14.01 -6.40
C SER A 188 -1.21 12.74 -6.45
N SER A 189 -1.40 12.05 -5.33
CA SER A 189 -2.47 11.07 -5.14
C SER A 189 -3.82 11.77 -5.32
N SER A 190 -4.82 11.03 -5.81
CA SER A 190 -6.20 11.45 -6.05
C SER A 190 -6.54 12.09 -7.41
N ILE A 191 -5.99 11.63 -8.55
CA ILE A 191 -6.67 12.03 -9.80
C ILE A 191 -6.52 11.03 -10.97
N LEU A 192 -7.31 9.95 -11.04
CA LEU A 192 -7.76 9.37 -12.32
C LEU A 192 -8.98 8.45 -12.18
N ALA A 193 -10.16 9.02 -12.46
CA ALA A 193 -11.46 8.35 -12.47
C ALA A 193 -11.88 7.72 -13.81
N ALA A 194 -12.81 6.75 -13.71
CA ALA A 194 -13.90 6.54 -14.67
C ALA A 194 -13.52 6.09 -16.09
N SER A 195 -12.77 4.99 -16.19
CA SER A 195 -12.73 4.13 -17.38
C SER A 195 -12.86 2.66 -16.97
N ASP A 196 -13.20 1.76 -17.89
CA ASP A 196 -13.12 0.31 -17.67
C ASP A 196 -11.81 -0.02 -16.92
N GLY A 197 -11.90 -0.60 -15.72
CA GLY A 197 -10.76 -0.82 -14.81
C GLY A 197 -10.73 0.05 -13.54
N ASP A 198 -11.88 0.52 -13.04
CA ASP A 198 -12.11 1.27 -11.79
C ASP A 198 -13.51 0.80 -11.34
N THR A 199 -13.54 -0.38 -10.72
CA THR A 199 -14.73 -1.22 -10.57
C THR A 199 -15.73 -0.59 -9.60
N ASP A 200 -15.25 0.11 -8.59
CA ASP A 200 -16.06 0.77 -7.58
C ASP A 200 -16.33 2.26 -7.86
N SER A 201 -15.60 2.85 -8.81
CA SER A 201 -15.71 4.25 -9.23
C SER A 201 -15.26 5.27 -8.18
N ASP A 202 -14.36 4.91 -7.26
CA ASP A 202 -13.79 5.82 -6.27
C ASP A 202 -12.73 6.78 -6.84
N GLY A 203 -12.23 6.48 -8.05
CA GLY A 203 -11.25 7.28 -8.76
C GLY A 203 -9.80 6.76 -8.68
N LEU A 204 -9.62 5.53 -8.20
CA LEU A 204 -8.43 4.70 -8.34
C LEU A 204 -8.67 3.67 -9.46
N ALA A 205 -7.62 3.26 -10.17
CA ALA A 205 -7.76 2.16 -11.13
C ALA A 205 -7.58 0.84 -10.37
N ASP A 206 -8.28 -0.22 -10.74
CA ASP A 206 -8.27 -1.56 -10.10
C ASP A 206 -6.85 -2.09 -9.79
N GLU A 207 -5.85 -1.75 -10.62
CA GLU A 207 -4.44 -2.15 -10.45
C GLU A 207 -3.70 -1.36 -9.35
N PHE A 208 -4.29 -0.29 -8.85
CA PHE A 208 -3.79 0.62 -7.81
C PHE A 208 -4.79 0.87 -6.68
N ASP A 209 -6.00 0.36 -6.84
CA ASP A 209 -7.06 0.40 -5.86
C ASP A 209 -6.82 -0.71 -4.84
N ILE A 210 -6.94 -0.36 -3.56
CA ILE A 210 -6.75 -1.26 -2.43
C ILE A 210 -8.09 -1.79 -1.90
N ASP A 211 -9.21 -1.33 -2.45
CA ASP A 211 -10.58 -1.80 -2.19
C ASP A 211 -11.31 -1.90 -3.54
N HIS A 212 -10.87 -2.88 -4.35
CA HIS A 212 -11.19 -2.97 -5.77
C HIS A 212 -12.69 -2.88 -6.11
N ASP A 213 -13.57 -3.37 -5.25
CA ASP A 213 -15.03 -3.35 -5.48
C ASP A 213 -15.80 -2.37 -4.58
N GLY A 214 -15.08 -1.64 -3.72
CA GLY A 214 -15.60 -0.57 -2.86
C GLY A 214 -16.54 -1.08 -1.78
N ASP A 215 -16.40 -2.34 -1.38
CA ASP A 215 -17.21 -2.93 -0.31
C ASP A 215 -16.68 -2.60 1.09
N GLY A 216 -15.52 -1.92 1.17
CA GLY A 216 -14.85 -1.51 2.39
C GLY A 216 -13.90 -2.57 2.95
N ILE A 217 -13.66 -3.67 2.22
CA ILE A 217 -12.70 -4.71 2.57
C ILE A 217 -11.47 -4.53 1.69
N LEU A 218 -10.32 -4.28 2.33
CA LEU A 218 -9.07 -4.15 1.58
C LEU A 218 -8.75 -5.43 0.80
N ASN A 219 -8.16 -5.31 -0.38
CA ASN A 219 -7.83 -6.40 -1.30
C ASN A 219 -7.16 -7.62 -0.63
N ASN A 220 -6.20 -7.41 0.28
CA ASN A 220 -5.54 -8.49 1.03
C ASN A 220 -6.45 -9.23 2.03
N TYR A 221 -7.60 -8.65 2.38
CA TYR A 221 -8.66 -9.21 3.21
C TYR A 221 -9.91 -9.61 2.41
N ASP A 222 -10.00 -9.20 1.15
CA ASP A 222 -11.13 -9.46 0.28
C ASP A 222 -11.01 -10.87 -0.36
N PRO A 223 -11.90 -11.81 -0.03
CA PRO A 223 -11.89 -13.14 -0.63
C PRO A 223 -12.25 -13.17 -2.12
N ASP A 224 -12.87 -12.13 -2.65
CA ASP A 224 -13.31 -12.03 -4.04
C ASP A 224 -12.30 -11.27 -4.93
N TYR A 225 -11.29 -10.62 -4.34
CA TYR A 225 -10.19 -9.98 -5.06
C TYR A 225 -9.29 -10.97 -5.80
N THR A 226 -8.89 -10.62 -7.03
CA THR A 226 -7.92 -11.39 -7.82
C THR A 226 -6.73 -10.52 -8.22
N GLU A 227 -5.56 -10.83 -7.67
CA GLU A 227 -4.32 -10.12 -8.00
C GLU A 227 -4.04 -10.08 -9.52
N PRO A 228 -3.59 -8.93 -10.07
CA PRO A 228 -3.15 -8.81 -11.45
C PRO A 228 -1.98 -9.74 -11.82
N SER A 229 -1.88 -10.19 -13.08
CA SER A 229 -0.82 -11.13 -13.49
C SER A 229 0.62 -10.56 -13.41
N ASN A 230 0.77 -9.24 -13.36
CA ASN A 230 2.06 -8.54 -13.24
C ASN A 230 2.20 -7.85 -11.87
N SER A 231 1.61 -8.45 -10.83
CA SER A 231 1.83 -8.03 -9.44
C SER A 231 2.88 -8.89 -8.74
N PHE A 232 3.24 -8.42 -7.56
CA PHE A 232 3.89 -9.20 -6.54
C PHE A 232 3.23 -8.90 -5.20
N SER A 233 3.32 -9.82 -4.25
CA SER A 233 2.67 -9.59 -2.96
C SER A 233 3.62 -8.87 -1.98
N ILE A 234 3.06 -7.97 -1.18
CA ILE A 234 3.73 -7.22 -0.12
C ILE A 234 2.91 -7.32 1.15
N PHE A 235 3.57 -7.55 2.29
CA PHE A 235 2.89 -7.67 3.56
C PHE A 235 3.64 -6.96 4.68
N THR A 236 2.93 -6.27 5.57
CA THR A 236 3.50 -5.64 6.75
C THR A 236 3.49 -6.56 7.96
N ASN A 237 4.53 -6.46 8.77
CA ASN A 237 4.72 -7.24 9.97
C ASN A 237 5.03 -6.31 11.16
N LEU A 238 4.20 -6.35 12.20
CA LEU A 238 4.40 -5.57 13.43
C LEU A 238 4.27 -6.47 14.66
N LYS A 239 5.40 -6.94 15.20
CA LYS A 239 5.41 -7.91 16.31
C LYS A 239 6.15 -7.35 17.51
N VAL A 240 5.45 -7.19 18.62
CA VAL A 240 5.99 -6.54 19.83
C VAL A 240 5.75 -7.42 21.06
N THR A 241 6.52 -7.23 22.11
CA THR A 241 6.20 -7.82 23.42
C THR A 241 5.15 -6.99 24.16
N ILE A 242 4.47 -7.59 25.14
CA ILE A 242 3.42 -6.93 25.93
C ILE A 242 3.87 -5.60 26.57
N ASP A 243 5.16 -5.44 26.87
CA ASP A 243 5.78 -4.20 27.39
C ASP A 243 6.10 -3.14 26.32
N GLN A 244 5.86 -3.46 25.06
CA GLN A 244 6.00 -2.58 23.91
C GLN A 244 4.66 -2.38 23.16
N THR A 245 3.60 -3.10 23.55
CA THR A 245 2.27 -2.97 22.95
C THR A 245 1.76 -1.55 23.02
N ILE A 246 1.31 -1.05 21.87
CA ILE A 246 0.49 0.14 21.74
C ILE A 246 -0.82 -0.22 21.05
N ASN A 247 -1.91 0.35 21.53
CA ASN A 247 -3.26 0.25 20.98
C ASN A 247 -4.09 1.40 21.58
N SER A 248 -4.88 2.09 20.77
CA SER A 248 -5.57 3.31 21.21
C SER A 248 -6.62 3.03 22.29
N ASN A 249 -7.18 1.81 22.30
CA ASN A 249 -8.20 1.39 23.26
C ASN A 249 -7.66 1.24 24.69
N VAL A 250 -6.35 1.03 24.84
CA VAL A 250 -5.70 0.76 26.14
C VAL A 250 -4.69 1.84 26.56
N ILE A 251 -4.37 2.77 25.66
CA ILE A 251 -3.49 3.92 25.91
C ILE A 251 -4.27 5.22 25.67
N THR A 252 -4.83 5.75 26.75
CA THR A 252 -5.47 7.08 26.72
C THR A 252 -4.47 8.15 26.30
N GLY A 253 -4.72 8.80 25.16
CA GLY A 253 -3.83 9.84 24.63
C GLY A 253 -2.56 9.28 24.00
N LEU A 254 -2.65 8.11 23.35
CA LEU A 254 -1.62 7.62 22.45
C LEU A 254 -1.16 8.75 21.52
N THR A 255 0.14 8.96 21.41
CA THR A 255 0.74 10.04 20.63
C THR A 255 1.41 9.51 19.37
N ASP A 256 1.43 10.32 18.30
CA ASP A 256 2.11 10.00 17.04
C ASP A 256 3.56 9.58 17.29
N THR A 257 4.27 10.30 18.17
CA THR A 257 5.65 9.95 18.56
C THR A 257 5.79 8.53 19.14
N GLN A 258 4.78 8.00 19.85
CA GLN A 258 4.82 6.61 20.32
C GLN A 258 4.64 5.63 19.16
N VAL A 259 3.75 5.93 18.22
CA VAL A 259 3.54 5.15 17.00
C VAL A 259 4.81 5.18 16.15
N ASP A 260 5.37 6.36 15.85
CA ASP A 260 6.60 6.56 15.08
C ASP A 260 7.77 5.74 15.64
N ASN A 261 7.98 5.80 16.97
CA ASN A 261 9.04 5.05 17.64
C ASN A 261 8.82 3.53 17.52
N LEU A 262 7.57 3.07 17.56
CA LEU A 262 7.27 1.65 17.37
C LEU A 262 7.57 1.22 15.93
N LEU A 263 7.05 1.97 14.94
CA LEU A 263 7.24 1.65 13.53
C LEU A 263 8.72 1.67 13.14
N GLN A 264 9.45 2.72 13.52
CA GLN A 264 10.89 2.84 13.29
C GLN A 264 11.68 1.63 13.83
N SER A 265 11.31 1.16 15.01
CA SER A 265 12.09 0.13 15.72
C SER A 265 11.74 -1.28 15.29
N THR A 266 10.47 -1.53 14.92
CA THR A 266 9.91 -2.88 14.93
C THR A 266 9.16 -3.27 13.65
N GLN A 267 8.65 -2.31 12.87
CA GLN A 267 7.90 -2.64 11.67
C GLN A 267 8.83 -3.22 10.60
N THR A 268 8.35 -4.28 9.97
CA THR A 268 9.04 -4.99 8.88
C THR A 268 8.05 -5.25 7.75
N MET A 269 8.58 -5.54 6.57
CA MET A 269 7.83 -5.80 5.37
C MET A 269 8.41 -7.02 4.67
N ALA A 270 7.52 -7.95 4.31
CA ALA A 270 7.82 -9.12 3.49
C ALA A 270 7.44 -8.79 2.05
N ILE A 271 8.35 -9.01 1.11
CA ILE A 271 8.18 -8.65 -0.31
C ILE A 271 8.45 -9.89 -1.16
N GLU A 272 7.45 -10.42 -1.86
CA GLU A 272 7.63 -11.56 -2.77
C GLU A 272 8.72 -11.25 -3.79
N VAL A 273 9.70 -12.14 -3.99
CA VAL A 273 10.74 -11.92 -5.02
C VAL A 273 10.35 -12.63 -6.32
N LYS A 274 10.13 -11.86 -7.40
CA LYS A 274 9.68 -12.43 -8.70
C LYS A 274 10.76 -13.14 -9.49
N ALA A 275 12.04 -12.81 -9.29
CA ALA A 275 13.13 -13.56 -9.89
C ALA A 275 13.06 -15.05 -9.50
N ALA A 276 13.31 -15.93 -10.47
CA ALA A 276 13.30 -17.36 -10.24
C ALA A 276 14.58 -17.84 -9.52
N ASP A 277 14.46 -18.93 -8.75
CA ASP A 277 15.58 -19.47 -7.95
C ASP A 277 16.74 -20.05 -8.77
N SER A 278 16.55 -20.22 -10.08
CA SER A 278 17.41 -21.07 -10.92
C SER A 278 17.94 -20.39 -12.18
N SER A 279 17.82 -19.07 -12.27
CA SER A 279 18.08 -18.32 -13.49
C SER A 279 19.20 -17.30 -13.30
N ASN A 280 19.74 -16.87 -14.44
CA ASN A 280 20.57 -15.68 -14.59
C ASN A 280 19.74 -14.39 -14.41
N GLU A 281 18.68 -14.44 -13.58
CA GLU A 281 17.78 -13.35 -13.28
C GLU A 281 18.21 -12.62 -12.00
N SER A 282 18.16 -11.30 -12.03
CA SER A 282 18.23 -10.45 -10.83
C SER A 282 16.89 -9.74 -10.64
N SER A 283 16.55 -9.44 -9.38
CA SER A 283 15.39 -8.61 -9.06
C SER A 283 15.85 -7.41 -8.26
N GLU A 284 15.40 -6.23 -8.68
CA GLU A 284 15.65 -4.97 -8.01
C GLU A 284 14.33 -4.32 -7.64
N LEU A 285 14.29 -3.77 -6.43
CA LEU A 285 13.13 -3.09 -5.89
C LEU A 285 13.36 -1.57 -5.93
N PHE A 286 12.42 -0.89 -6.56
CA PHE A 286 12.38 0.56 -6.73
C PHE A 286 11.19 1.13 -5.96
N CYS A 287 11.46 2.22 -5.26
CA CYS A 287 10.45 2.95 -4.47
C CYS A 287 10.47 4.45 -4.78
N GLY A 288 10.78 4.81 -6.02
CA GLY A 288 10.92 6.20 -6.46
C GLY A 288 12.32 6.78 -6.23
N ASP A 289 12.45 8.09 -6.46
CA ASP A 289 13.77 8.76 -6.39
C ASP A 289 14.15 9.22 -4.97
N ALA A 290 15.40 9.63 -4.78
CA ALA A 290 15.92 10.03 -3.47
C ALA A 290 15.16 11.18 -2.78
N THR A 291 14.35 11.96 -3.50
CA THR A 291 13.65 13.13 -2.94
C THR A 291 12.16 12.89 -2.73
N THR A 292 11.56 12.08 -3.59
CA THR A 292 10.11 11.85 -3.62
C THR A 292 9.75 10.40 -3.36
N GLY A 293 10.71 9.48 -3.36
CA GLY A 293 10.51 8.07 -3.07
C GLY A 293 9.90 7.79 -1.70
N LEU A 294 9.44 6.56 -1.50
CA LEU A 294 8.98 6.05 -0.21
C LEU A 294 10.15 6.03 0.78
N GLU A 295 9.95 6.57 1.98
CA GLU A 295 11.04 6.80 2.95
C GLU A 295 11.82 5.51 3.25
N TYR A 296 11.14 4.38 3.32
CA TYR A 296 11.69 3.10 3.74
C TYR A 296 12.38 2.29 2.63
N CYS A 297 12.37 2.74 1.37
CA CYS A 297 13.06 2.00 0.30
C CYS A 297 13.59 2.85 -0.86
N ARG A 298 13.57 4.17 -0.74
CA ARG A 298 14.28 5.08 -1.67
C ARG A 298 15.77 5.21 -1.32
N PRO A 299 16.63 5.65 -2.26
CA PRO A 299 18.02 6.00 -1.96
C PRO A 299 18.14 7.05 -0.85
N GLY A 300 19.03 6.81 0.12
CA GLY A 300 19.17 7.63 1.34
C GLY A 300 17.97 7.54 2.31
N GLY A 301 17.11 6.54 2.13
CA GLY A 301 15.96 6.26 2.99
C GLY A 301 16.33 5.65 4.35
N THR A 302 15.31 5.19 5.06
CA THR A 302 15.44 4.59 6.40
C THR A 302 15.46 3.06 6.40
N GLY A 303 15.21 2.45 5.24
CA GLY A 303 15.13 1.01 5.08
C GLY A 303 16.43 0.28 5.37
N ALA A 304 16.30 -0.95 5.87
CA ALA A 304 17.42 -1.86 5.99
C ALA A 304 17.01 -3.32 5.75
N VAL A 305 17.91 -4.12 5.17
CA VAL A 305 17.73 -5.57 5.06
C VAL A 305 17.61 -6.16 6.47
N LEU A 306 16.51 -6.83 6.80
CA LEU A 306 16.19 -7.23 8.18
C LEU A 306 17.30 -8.08 8.84
N MET A 307 17.85 -9.04 8.11
CA MET A 307 18.80 -10.03 8.63
C MET A 307 20.24 -9.50 8.78
N SER A 308 20.63 -8.49 8.01
CA SER A 308 21.99 -7.94 8.02
C SER A 308 22.07 -6.51 8.56
N SER A 309 20.93 -5.82 8.70
CA SER A 309 20.86 -4.37 8.96
C SER A 309 21.63 -3.53 7.94
N THR A 310 21.89 -4.09 6.74
CA THR A 310 22.47 -3.39 5.59
C THR A 310 21.50 -2.31 5.13
N ALA A 311 21.96 -1.07 4.89
CA ALA A 311 21.06 0.00 4.45
C ALA A 311 20.46 -0.31 3.08
N PHE A 312 19.17 -0.07 2.91
CA PHE A 312 18.44 -0.34 1.67
C PHE A 312 17.92 0.97 1.06
N PRO A 313 18.05 1.21 -0.25
CA PRO A 313 18.74 0.37 -1.24
C PRO A 313 20.27 0.59 -1.29
N ASP A 314 20.78 1.66 -0.67
CA ASP A 314 22.13 2.20 -0.89
C ASP A 314 23.30 1.19 -0.83
N ASP A 315 23.25 0.21 0.08
CA ASP A 315 24.33 -0.77 0.24
C ASP A 315 24.12 -2.05 -0.59
N VAL A 316 22.99 -2.18 -1.29
CA VAL A 316 22.62 -3.30 -2.16
C VAL A 316 22.29 -2.87 -3.60
N ASP A 317 22.52 -1.61 -3.93
CA ASP A 317 22.43 -1.02 -5.27
C ASP A 317 23.82 -1.04 -5.94
N THR A 318 24.12 -2.12 -6.66
CA THR A 318 25.48 -2.36 -7.18
C THR A 318 25.80 -1.52 -8.41
N ASP A 319 24.80 -1.13 -9.19
CA ASP A 319 24.96 -0.39 -10.44
C ASP A 319 24.56 1.10 -10.32
N SER A 320 24.08 1.52 -9.15
CA SER A 320 23.77 2.90 -8.77
C SER A 320 22.61 3.50 -9.58
N ASP A 321 21.62 2.68 -9.93
CA ASP A 321 20.42 3.11 -10.63
C ASP A 321 19.28 3.55 -9.69
N GLY A 322 19.46 3.35 -8.39
CA GLY A 322 18.53 3.68 -7.32
C GLY A 322 17.63 2.51 -6.86
N GLY A 323 17.75 1.35 -7.50
CA GLY A 323 17.10 0.10 -7.11
C GLY A 323 17.98 -0.74 -6.20
N GLY A 324 17.39 -1.33 -5.16
CA GLY A 324 18.14 -2.26 -4.31
C GLY A 324 17.94 -3.69 -4.79
N THR A 325 19.03 -4.44 -4.99
CA THR A 325 18.94 -5.86 -5.32
C THR A 325 18.28 -6.63 -4.17
N ILE A 326 17.18 -7.33 -4.47
CA ILE A 326 16.48 -8.21 -3.53
C ILE A 326 16.72 -9.67 -3.89
N THR A 327 16.82 -10.52 -2.87
CA THR A 327 17.06 -11.96 -3.05
C THR A 327 16.01 -12.75 -2.30
N LYS A 328 15.53 -13.82 -2.93
CA LYS A 328 14.50 -14.69 -2.38
C LYS A 328 14.97 -15.35 -1.09
N GLY A 329 14.22 -15.15 -0.01
CA GLY A 329 14.39 -15.84 1.26
C GLY A 329 13.85 -17.27 1.23
N GLY A 330 13.96 -17.98 2.35
CA GLY A 330 13.47 -19.37 2.45
C GLY A 330 11.96 -19.53 2.26
N THR A 331 11.20 -18.45 2.43
CA THR A 331 9.74 -18.36 2.25
C THR A 331 9.32 -17.73 0.92
N GLY A 332 10.28 -17.42 0.03
CA GLY A 332 9.98 -16.83 -1.27
C GLY A 332 10.05 -15.30 -1.32
N ASP A 333 10.36 -14.67 -0.20
CA ASP A 333 10.25 -13.23 0.04
C ASP A 333 11.55 -12.63 0.56
N PHE A 334 11.71 -11.33 0.32
CA PHE A 334 12.74 -10.48 0.89
C PHE A 334 12.17 -9.74 2.11
N GLN A 335 12.97 -9.61 3.15
CA GLN A 335 12.56 -9.04 4.43
C GLN A 335 13.23 -7.67 4.63
N LEU A 336 12.42 -6.62 4.60
CA LEU A 336 12.82 -5.24 4.79
C LEU A 336 12.41 -4.78 6.18
N LYS A 337 13.32 -4.19 6.95
CA LYS A 337 12.98 -3.33 8.08
C LYS A 337 12.68 -1.94 7.54
N THR A 338 11.47 -1.43 7.76
CA THR A 338 11.03 -0.17 7.15
C THR A 338 11.79 1.02 7.71
N GLY A 339 11.94 1.08 9.04
CA GLY A 339 12.70 2.13 9.72
C GLY A 339 12.10 3.53 9.62
N VAL A 340 10.86 3.66 9.12
CA VAL A 340 10.15 4.94 8.95
C VAL A 340 10.20 5.78 10.22
N THR A 341 10.45 7.07 10.06
CA THR A 341 10.61 7.99 11.19
C THR A 341 9.32 8.69 11.59
N ASP A 342 8.32 8.62 10.72
CA ASP A 342 7.02 9.26 10.84
C ASP A 342 5.99 8.28 10.25
N ALA A 343 4.92 8.00 10.98
CA ALA A 343 3.85 7.11 10.53
C ALA A 343 3.20 7.57 9.23
N ASP A 344 3.20 8.88 8.92
CA ASP A 344 2.66 9.42 7.67
C ASP A 344 3.50 9.07 6.43
N ASN A 345 4.72 8.55 6.61
CA ASN A 345 5.62 8.16 5.53
C ASN A 345 5.52 6.69 5.11
N ILE A 346 4.57 5.94 5.67
CA ILE A 346 4.17 4.62 5.20
C ILE A 346 2.66 4.49 5.28
N GLY A 347 2.03 4.06 4.20
CA GLY A 347 0.59 3.94 4.22
C GLY A 347 0.00 3.16 3.05
N SER A 348 -1.30 3.00 3.17
CA SER A 348 -2.17 2.49 2.13
C SER A 348 -1.94 3.19 0.78
N GLY A 349 -1.77 2.40 -0.27
CA GLY A 349 -1.51 2.86 -1.63
C GLY A 349 -0.03 3.17 -1.94
N ASP A 350 0.91 2.95 -1.02
CA ASP A 350 2.33 3.05 -1.33
C ASP A 350 2.69 2.05 -2.44
N THR A 351 3.12 2.55 -3.61
CA THR A 351 3.46 1.69 -4.74
C THR A 351 4.94 1.36 -4.80
N LEU A 352 5.26 0.08 -4.88
CA LEU A 352 6.60 -0.44 -5.11
C LEU A 352 6.68 -1.10 -6.48
N THR A 353 7.87 -1.09 -7.07
CA THR A 353 8.12 -1.69 -8.39
C THR A 353 9.29 -2.67 -8.29
N GLN A 354 9.10 -3.89 -8.79
CA GLN A 354 10.18 -4.83 -9.01
C GLN A 354 10.54 -4.89 -10.49
N VAL A 355 11.82 -4.72 -10.81
CA VAL A 355 12.36 -5.00 -12.14
C VAL A 355 13.11 -6.32 -12.06
N VAL A 356 12.71 -7.28 -12.89
CA VAL A 356 13.39 -8.56 -13.04
C VAL A 356 14.15 -8.56 -14.35
N THR A 357 15.48 -8.71 -14.28
CA THR A 357 16.38 -8.69 -15.42
C THR A 357 16.91 -10.08 -15.68
N ASP A 358 16.55 -10.68 -16.82
CA ASP A 358 17.16 -11.94 -17.29
C ASP A 358 18.40 -11.64 -18.12
N SER A 359 19.58 -11.94 -17.57
CA SER A 359 20.86 -11.64 -18.23
C SER A 359 21.21 -12.60 -19.38
N ASP A 360 20.51 -13.72 -19.56
CA ASP A 360 20.68 -14.56 -20.76
C ASP A 360 20.01 -13.94 -21.98
N THR A 361 18.85 -13.30 -21.78
CA THR A 361 18.03 -12.73 -22.84
C THR A 361 18.15 -11.21 -22.94
N ASP A 362 18.75 -10.56 -21.95
CA ASP A 362 18.83 -9.10 -21.81
C ASP A 362 17.43 -8.48 -21.81
N THR A 363 16.49 -9.12 -21.09
CA THR A 363 15.11 -8.64 -20.96
C THR A 363 14.77 -8.25 -19.54
N GLU A 364 14.12 -7.10 -19.40
CA GLU A 364 13.54 -6.60 -18.16
C GLU A 364 12.03 -6.82 -18.16
N THR A 365 11.51 -7.31 -17.04
CA THR A 365 10.08 -7.41 -16.75
C THR A 365 9.76 -6.64 -15.48
N THR A 366 8.79 -5.73 -15.58
CA THR A 366 8.36 -4.88 -14.48
C THR A 366 7.11 -5.46 -13.82
N TYR A 367 7.15 -5.56 -12.49
CA TYR A 367 6.03 -5.93 -11.63
C TYR A 367 5.73 -4.78 -10.67
N ILE A 368 4.46 -4.60 -10.33
CA ILE A 368 4.01 -3.49 -9.48
C ILE A 368 3.15 -4.05 -8.35
N ALA A 369 3.32 -3.51 -7.15
CA ALA A 369 2.50 -3.85 -6.01
C ALA A 369 2.19 -2.59 -5.20
N ASN A 370 1.02 -2.57 -4.58
CA ASN A 370 0.65 -1.53 -3.64
C ASN A 370 0.63 -2.11 -2.25
N LEU A 371 1.03 -1.30 -1.28
CA LEU A 371 0.82 -1.62 0.11
C LEU A 371 -0.64 -1.31 0.45
N ASP A 372 -1.42 -2.33 0.79
CA ASP A 372 -2.83 -2.12 1.13
C ASP A 372 -2.99 -1.25 2.39
N PHE A 373 -2.17 -1.51 3.41
CA PHE A 373 -2.13 -0.72 4.64
C PHE A 373 -0.87 -1.04 5.46
N ALA A 374 -0.65 -0.24 6.50
CA ALA A 374 0.37 -0.49 7.51
C ALA A 374 -0.27 -0.48 8.91
N PHE A 375 0.04 -1.47 9.73
CA PHE A 375 -0.34 -1.46 11.14
C PHE A 375 0.29 -0.27 11.86
N THR A 376 -0.51 0.49 12.61
CA THR A 376 -0.04 1.50 13.57
C THR A 376 -0.16 1.03 15.01
N SER A 377 -0.86 -0.07 15.24
CA SER A 377 -0.99 -0.67 16.56
C SER A 377 -0.94 -2.19 16.53
N THR A 378 -0.79 -2.79 17.71
CA THR A 378 -0.79 -4.24 17.91
C THR A 378 -2.06 -4.68 18.63
N PRO A 379 -2.46 -5.96 18.54
CA PRO A 379 -3.51 -6.45 19.43
C PRO A 379 -3.11 -6.22 20.89
N ALA A 380 -4.09 -5.95 21.73
CA ALA A 380 -3.85 -5.71 23.15
C ALA A 380 -4.78 -6.56 24.01
N ILE A 381 -4.23 -7.52 24.73
CA ILE A 381 -4.97 -8.32 25.71
C ILE A 381 -5.58 -7.39 26.76
N SER A 382 -6.90 -7.33 26.84
CA SER A 382 -7.64 -6.56 27.84
C SER A 382 -7.93 -7.42 29.09
N ALA A 383 -8.14 -8.72 28.88
CA ALA A 383 -8.27 -9.70 29.96
C ALA A 383 -7.65 -11.05 29.58
N LEU A 384 -6.99 -11.67 30.56
CA LEU A 384 -6.51 -13.04 30.46
C LEU A 384 -7.04 -13.83 31.64
N THR A 385 -7.71 -14.94 31.39
CA THR A 385 -8.24 -15.82 32.42
C THR A 385 -7.72 -17.25 32.28
N LEU A 386 -7.73 -17.97 33.38
CA LEU A 386 -7.37 -19.38 33.46
C LEU A 386 -8.63 -20.20 33.68
N ASP A 387 -8.75 -21.29 32.91
CA ASP A 387 -9.87 -22.23 33.00
C ASP A 387 -11.24 -21.53 32.84
N PRO A 388 -11.49 -20.84 31.72
CA PRO A 388 -12.69 -20.01 31.52
C PRO A 388 -14.00 -20.81 31.60
N ALA A 389 -13.98 -22.11 31.25
CA ALA A 389 -15.13 -23.01 31.38
C ALA A 389 -15.34 -23.56 32.82
N GLY A 390 -14.40 -23.31 33.73
CA GLY A 390 -14.39 -23.85 35.09
C GLY A 390 -14.27 -22.75 36.13
N THR A 391 -13.11 -22.67 36.80
CA THR A 391 -12.90 -21.71 37.90
C THR A 391 -12.82 -20.25 37.44
N ASN A 392 -12.48 -20.01 36.17
CA ASN A 392 -12.36 -18.70 35.54
C ASN A 392 -11.54 -17.70 36.39
N THR A 393 -10.28 -18.04 36.64
CA THR A 393 -9.37 -17.23 37.46
C THR A 393 -8.77 -16.12 36.61
N SER A 394 -8.99 -14.84 36.96
CA SER A 394 -8.33 -13.72 36.27
C SER A 394 -6.82 -13.73 36.54
N LEU A 395 -6.04 -13.78 35.46
CA LEU A 395 -4.57 -13.65 35.46
C LEU A 395 -4.15 -12.22 35.14
N PHE A 396 -4.92 -11.57 34.29
CA PHE A 396 -4.72 -10.19 33.87
C PHE A 396 -6.07 -9.53 33.67
N THR A 397 -6.17 -8.31 34.17
CA THR A 397 -7.18 -7.36 33.75
C THR A 397 -6.43 -6.07 33.58
N GLU A 398 -6.65 -5.43 32.44
CA GLU A 398 -5.93 -4.25 32.04
C GLU A 398 -5.89 -3.19 33.17
N ALA A 399 -4.68 -2.78 33.53
CA ALA A 399 -4.45 -1.68 34.47
C ALA A 399 -3.73 -0.49 33.81
N SER A 400 -2.83 -0.76 32.86
CA SER A 400 -2.12 0.24 32.04
C SER A 400 -1.23 -0.43 30.99
N TYR A 401 -1.25 0.08 29.76
CA TYR A 401 -0.28 -0.25 28.71
C TYR A 401 0.66 0.94 28.40
N PRO A 402 1.87 0.69 27.87
CA PRO A 402 2.56 -0.62 27.83
C PRO A 402 2.84 -1.12 29.25
N VAL A 403 2.89 -2.44 29.46
CA VAL A 403 3.29 -2.95 30.79
C VAL A 403 4.76 -2.62 31.03
N SER A 404 5.17 -2.39 32.29
CA SER A 404 6.62 -2.20 32.57
C SER A 404 7.42 -3.43 32.11
N GLY A 405 8.68 -3.29 31.70
CA GLY A 405 9.52 -4.43 31.26
C GLY A 405 9.80 -5.52 32.32
N SER A 406 9.37 -5.31 33.57
CA SER A 406 9.34 -6.30 34.65
C SER A 406 7.91 -6.62 35.14
N GLY A 407 6.91 -6.16 34.41
CA GLY A 407 5.49 -6.33 34.71
C GLY A 407 5.00 -7.72 34.33
N THR A 408 3.82 -8.08 34.83
CA THR A 408 3.20 -9.38 34.57
C THR A 408 2.98 -9.61 33.07
N GLY A 409 3.29 -10.81 32.59
CA GLY A 409 3.20 -11.21 31.19
C GLY A 409 4.51 -11.02 30.41
N THR A 410 5.50 -10.32 30.97
CA THR A 410 6.84 -10.21 30.37
C THR A 410 7.67 -11.47 30.58
N SER A 411 8.78 -11.62 29.85
CA SER A 411 9.71 -12.74 30.03
C SER A 411 10.32 -12.79 31.44
N ASN A 412 10.43 -11.63 32.10
CA ASN A 412 10.96 -11.49 33.46
C ASN A 412 9.91 -11.83 34.53
N SER A 413 8.64 -11.59 34.25
CA SER A 413 7.52 -11.90 35.15
C SER A 413 6.35 -12.51 34.37
N PRO A 414 6.45 -13.78 33.93
CA PRO A 414 5.39 -14.45 33.19
C PRO A 414 4.07 -14.52 33.98
N PHE A 415 2.94 -14.67 33.30
CA PHE A 415 1.69 -15.03 33.96
C PHE A 415 1.83 -16.41 34.63
N SER A 416 1.54 -16.47 35.92
CA SER A 416 1.55 -17.73 36.67
C SER A 416 0.29 -18.52 36.33
N VAL A 417 0.43 -19.65 35.65
CA VAL A 417 -0.67 -20.52 35.27
C VAL A 417 -0.68 -21.82 36.08
N THR A 418 -1.85 -22.42 36.25
CA THR A 418 -2.00 -23.75 36.84
C THR A 418 -2.88 -24.62 35.96
N THR A 419 -2.73 -25.93 36.03
CA THR A 419 -3.64 -26.84 35.33
C THR A 419 -5.03 -26.85 35.97
N ASN A 420 -6.08 -26.95 35.17
CA ASN A 420 -7.44 -27.18 35.66
C ASN A 420 -7.63 -28.60 36.22
N GLY A 421 -8.87 -28.95 36.61
CA GLY A 421 -9.20 -30.27 37.18
C GLY A 421 -8.91 -31.46 36.25
N SER A 422 -8.70 -31.23 34.96
CA SER A 422 -8.33 -32.24 33.95
C SER A 422 -6.82 -32.27 33.66
N GLY A 423 -6.01 -31.50 34.39
CA GLY A 423 -4.57 -31.43 34.17
C GLY A 423 -4.17 -30.61 32.94
N LYS A 424 -5.03 -29.68 32.47
CA LYS A 424 -4.80 -28.86 31.27
C LYS A 424 -4.65 -27.38 31.60
N VAL A 425 -3.77 -26.68 30.90
CA VAL A 425 -3.69 -25.21 30.90
C VAL A 425 -4.57 -24.71 29.77
N VAL A 426 -5.69 -24.09 30.14
CA VAL A 426 -6.63 -23.47 29.20
C VAL A 426 -6.70 -21.98 29.50
N LEU A 427 -6.38 -21.15 28.52
CA LEU A 427 -6.42 -19.70 28.63
C LEU A 427 -7.71 -19.19 28.00
N GLY A 428 -8.40 -18.28 28.67
CA GLY A 428 -9.40 -17.40 28.08
C GLY A 428 -8.73 -16.05 27.77
N ILE A 429 -8.85 -15.59 26.53
CA ILE A 429 -8.22 -14.38 26.03
C ILE A 429 -9.31 -13.45 25.53
N THR A 430 -9.36 -12.23 26.09
CA THR A 430 -10.09 -11.09 25.53
C THR A 430 -9.08 -10.06 25.06
N THR A 431 -9.19 -9.61 23.82
CA THR A 431 -8.20 -8.72 23.20
C THR A 431 -8.87 -7.67 22.34
N TYR A 432 -8.31 -6.46 22.32
CA TYR A 432 -8.60 -5.47 21.30
C TYR A 432 -7.97 -5.87 19.97
N ARG A 433 -8.66 -5.53 18.88
CA ARG A 433 -8.15 -5.64 17.51
C ARG A 433 -6.98 -4.67 17.30
N PRO A 434 -6.01 -4.99 16.43
CA PRO A 434 -5.03 -4.02 15.98
C PRO A 434 -5.69 -2.92 15.13
N GLU A 435 -4.97 -1.82 14.95
CA GLU A 435 -5.47 -0.64 14.24
C GLU A 435 -4.52 -0.24 13.10
N ARG A 436 -5.09 0.38 12.06
CA ARG A 436 -4.39 1.07 10.97
C ARG A 436 -4.89 2.51 10.85
N PRO A 437 -4.13 3.41 10.20
CA PRO A 437 -4.66 4.68 9.74
C PRO A 437 -5.85 4.44 8.82
N GLY A 438 -6.87 5.28 8.92
CA GLY A 438 -7.94 5.25 7.94
C GLY A 438 -7.59 6.03 6.67
N ILE A 439 -8.26 5.65 5.59
CA ILE A 439 -8.11 6.19 4.25
C ILE A 439 -9.08 7.36 4.13
N THR A 440 -8.57 8.58 4.29
CA THR A 440 -9.39 9.80 4.22
C THR A 440 -10.20 9.90 2.92
N GLY A 441 -9.67 9.39 1.81
CA GLY A 441 -10.34 9.37 0.51
C GLY A 441 -11.61 8.52 0.49
N ALA A 442 -11.62 7.40 1.22
CA ALA A 442 -12.75 6.50 1.38
C ALA A 442 -13.77 6.99 2.43
N GLY A 443 -13.47 8.11 3.12
CA GLY A 443 -14.32 8.64 4.18
C GLY A 443 -14.22 7.88 5.50
N GLU A 444 -13.16 7.08 5.67
CA GLU A 444 -12.82 6.40 6.91
C GLU A 444 -12.43 7.39 8.02
N ALA A 445 -12.47 6.93 9.27
CA ALA A 445 -11.99 7.67 10.44
C ALA A 445 -10.46 7.80 10.43
N ASP A 446 -9.87 8.52 11.39
CA ASP A 446 -8.41 8.66 11.47
C ASP A 446 -7.74 7.30 11.82
N LEU A 447 -8.43 6.45 12.59
CA LEU A 447 -8.00 5.10 12.94
C LEU A 447 -9.13 4.09 12.69
N MET A 448 -8.77 2.99 12.03
CA MET A 448 -9.65 1.86 11.75
C MET A 448 -9.20 0.66 12.56
N GLN A 449 -10.14 -0.01 13.24
CA GLN A 449 -9.90 -1.35 13.79
C GLN A 449 -9.94 -2.35 12.65
N ILE A 450 -8.92 -3.20 12.59
CA ILE A 450 -8.79 -4.18 11.51
C ILE A 450 -9.63 -5.40 11.85
N GLY A 451 -10.66 -5.62 11.04
CA GLY A 451 -11.53 -6.79 11.06
C GLY A 451 -10.97 -7.93 10.20
N ASN A 452 -11.83 -8.90 9.86
CA ASN A 452 -11.61 -10.02 8.94
C ASN A 452 -10.30 -10.79 9.16
N SER A 453 -9.75 -10.68 10.37
CA SER A 453 -8.44 -11.18 10.72
C SER A 453 -8.52 -12.65 11.11
N LEU A 454 -7.52 -13.41 10.65
CA LEU A 454 -7.20 -14.73 11.16
C LEU A 454 -6.46 -14.56 12.49
N ILE A 455 -7.09 -15.04 13.56
CA ILE A 455 -6.54 -14.99 14.91
C ILE A 455 -5.80 -16.30 15.19
N VAL A 456 -4.51 -16.20 15.50
CA VAL A 456 -3.65 -17.35 15.76
C VAL A 456 -2.89 -17.17 17.06
N ILE A 457 -2.82 -18.26 17.82
CA ILE A 457 -1.93 -18.41 18.97
C ILE A 457 -0.73 -19.17 18.44
N ASP A 458 0.35 -18.44 18.22
CA ASP A 458 1.60 -18.98 17.70
C ASP A 458 2.59 -19.18 18.85
N ILE A 459 3.14 -20.38 18.92
CA ILE A 459 4.14 -20.78 19.91
C ILE A 459 5.40 -21.14 19.12
N PRO A 460 6.26 -20.16 18.81
CA PRO A 460 7.41 -20.38 17.92
C PRO A 460 8.47 -21.29 18.55
N ASN A 461 8.54 -21.30 19.89
CA ASN A 461 9.54 -22.04 20.66
C ASN A 461 8.88 -22.88 21.74
N ALA A 462 9.42 -24.08 21.98
CA ALA A 462 9.01 -24.95 23.08
C ALA A 462 9.29 -24.30 24.45
N PRO A 463 8.63 -24.75 25.52
CA PRO A 463 8.93 -24.33 26.88
C PRO A 463 10.42 -24.45 27.25
N SER A 464 10.94 -23.52 28.04
CA SER A 464 12.35 -23.53 28.46
C SER A 464 12.57 -22.91 29.84
N SER A 465 13.55 -23.44 30.58
CA SER A 465 14.00 -22.95 31.89
C SER A 465 15.16 -21.93 31.82
N GLY A 466 15.52 -21.45 30.63
CA GLY A 466 16.57 -20.43 30.44
C GLY A 466 17.72 -20.82 29.50
N GLY A 467 17.49 -21.77 28.58
CA GLY A 467 18.42 -22.14 27.51
C GLY A 467 17.79 -22.00 26.12
N THR A 468 18.51 -22.44 25.07
CA THR A 468 17.96 -22.53 23.71
C THR A 468 16.76 -23.47 23.70
N ALA A 469 15.58 -22.93 23.44
CA ALA A 469 14.36 -23.72 23.32
C ALA A 469 14.37 -24.55 22.03
N ALA A 470 13.73 -25.72 22.07
CA ALA A 470 13.38 -26.44 20.86
C ALA A 470 12.32 -25.66 20.05
N GLN A 471 12.03 -26.12 18.83
CA GLN A 471 10.95 -25.54 18.03
C GLN A 471 9.60 -25.85 18.67
N GLY A 472 8.75 -24.83 18.81
CA GLY A 472 7.39 -25.03 19.31
C GLY A 472 6.45 -25.56 18.22
N PRO A 473 5.15 -25.74 18.52
CA PRO A 473 4.17 -26.17 17.53
C PRO A 473 3.94 -25.16 16.41
N GLY A 474 4.42 -23.91 16.55
CA GLY A 474 3.98 -22.81 15.70
C GLY A 474 2.53 -22.48 16.02
N GLY A 475 1.69 -22.30 15.00
CA GLY A 475 0.27 -22.04 15.16
C GLY A 475 -0.45 -23.21 15.82
N CYS A 476 -1.19 -22.94 16.90
CA CYS A 476 -2.03 -23.94 17.53
C CYS A 476 -3.12 -24.44 16.58
N ALA A 477 -3.37 -25.75 16.58
CA ALA A 477 -4.43 -26.34 15.78
C ALA A 477 -5.80 -25.85 16.24
N ILE A 478 -6.72 -25.62 15.30
CA ILE A 478 -8.05 -25.07 15.58
C ILE A 478 -8.86 -25.90 16.58
N SER A 479 -8.63 -27.21 16.65
CA SER A 479 -9.26 -28.11 17.62
C SER A 479 -8.93 -27.79 19.08
N THR A 480 -7.91 -26.96 19.33
CA THR A 480 -7.53 -26.49 20.67
C THR A 480 -8.28 -25.23 21.09
N TYR A 481 -9.01 -24.60 20.16
CA TYR A 481 -9.77 -23.38 20.39
C TYR A 481 -11.22 -23.68 20.77
N SER A 482 -11.80 -22.74 21.50
CA SER A 482 -13.24 -22.61 21.64
C SER A 482 -13.58 -21.13 21.71
N GLU A 483 -14.58 -20.68 20.97
CA GLU A 483 -15.11 -19.33 21.04
C GLU A 483 -16.59 -19.36 21.47
N SER A 484 -17.06 -18.23 22.00
CA SER A 484 -18.49 -17.97 22.22
C SER A 484 -18.85 -16.55 21.80
N ASP A 485 -17.98 -15.93 21.03
CA ASP A 485 -18.03 -14.53 20.66
C ASP A 485 -18.73 -14.44 19.31
N THR A 486 -19.76 -13.60 19.21
CA THR A 486 -20.58 -13.57 17.99
C THR A 486 -19.84 -13.06 16.77
N ASP A 487 -18.70 -12.42 16.98
CA ASP A 487 -17.83 -11.89 15.94
C ASP A 487 -16.74 -12.87 15.56
N LEU A 488 -16.64 -14.01 16.22
CA LEU A 488 -15.67 -15.05 15.86
C LEU A 488 -16.37 -16.22 15.22
N SER A 489 -15.69 -16.81 14.25
CA SER A 489 -16.10 -18.07 13.66
C SER A 489 -14.91 -18.99 13.47
N ILE A 490 -15.16 -20.28 13.62
CA ILE A 490 -14.18 -21.30 13.25
C ILE A 490 -14.39 -21.63 11.77
N SER A 491 -13.40 -21.29 10.95
CA SER A 491 -13.40 -21.60 9.51
C SER A 491 -12.10 -22.28 9.13
N GLY A 492 -12.21 -23.50 8.59
CA GLY A 492 -11.05 -24.33 8.26
C GLY A 492 -10.18 -24.60 9.49
N ASP A 493 -8.91 -24.21 9.39
CA ASP A 493 -7.89 -24.40 10.44
C ASP A 493 -7.61 -23.13 11.26
N THR A 494 -8.47 -22.10 11.17
CA THR A 494 -8.25 -20.79 11.79
C THR A 494 -9.48 -20.27 12.52
N LEU A 495 -9.23 -19.43 13.53
CA LEU A 495 -10.26 -18.58 14.13
C LEU A 495 -10.32 -17.30 13.30
N VAL A 496 -11.51 -16.95 12.82
CA VAL A 496 -11.72 -15.83 11.89
C VAL A 496 -12.61 -14.81 12.56
N ASP A 497 -12.14 -13.58 12.61
CA ASP A 497 -12.97 -12.41 12.92
C ASP A 497 -13.94 -12.18 11.76
N ALA A 498 -15.24 -12.18 12.04
CA ALA A 498 -16.30 -12.08 11.05
C ALA A 498 -16.74 -10.61 10.83
N GLN A 499 -16.17 -9.67 11.58
CA GLN A 499 -16.42 -8.25 11.40
C GLN A 499 -15.49 -7.68 10.34
N GLY A 500 -16.00 -6.83 9.45
CA GLY A 500 -15.14 -6.01 8.59
C GLY A 500 -14.39 -4.94 9.38
N ASP A 501 -13.60 -4.13 8.68
CA ASP A 501 -12.98 -2.95 9.30
C ASP A 501 -14.07 -1.97 9.77
N PHE A 502 -13.85 -1.35 10.93
CA PHE A 502 -14.79 -0.36 11.47
C PHE A 502 -14.07 0.77 12.20
N ASP A 503 -14.77 1.89 12.35
CA ASP A 503 -14.23 3.11 12.97
C ASP A 503 -13.78 2.83 14.41
N GLY A 504 -12.46 2.92 14.64
CA GLY A 504 -11.84 2.63 15.92
C GLY A 504 -12.21 3.63 17.02
N ASP A 505 -12.63 4.84 16.67
CA ASP A 505 -12.93 5.93 17.60
C ASP A 505 -14.38 5.87 18.08
N THR A 506 -15.32 5.73 17.16
CA THR A 506 -16.74 5.97 17.45
C THR A 506 -17.63 4.74 17.36
N GLU A 507 -17.16 3.67 16.71
CA GLU A 507 -17.95 2.47 16.48
C GLU A 507 -17.54 1.31 17.37
N THR A 508 -18.47 0.40 17.50
CA THR A 508 -18.33 -0.90 18.15
C THR A 508 -18.78 -1.94 17.14
N ASP A 509 -18.29 -3.16 17.27
CA ASP A 509 -18.71 -4.28 16.43
C ASP A 509 -20.21 -4.63 16.59
N GLY A 510 -20.66 -5.67 15.89
CA GLY A 510 -22.06 -6.06 15.81
C GLY A 510 -22.71 -6.41 17.16
N ASP A 511 -21.91 -6.68 18.20
CA ASP A 511 -22.39 -6.96 19.55
C ASP A 511 -22.19 -5.81 20.55
N GLY A 512 -21.57 -4.71 20.10
CA GLY A 512 -21.36 -3.50 20.90
C GLY A 512 -20.02 -3.46 21.63
N ASN A 513 -19.06 -4.33 21.29
CA ASN A 513 -17.73 -4.38 21.85
C ASN A 513 -16.66 -3.85 20.87
N LYS A 514 -15.42 -3.81 21.33
CA LYS A 514 -14.21 -3.53 20.52
C LYS A 514 -13.20 -4.67 20.64
N THR A 515 -13.65 -5.79 21.21
CA THR A 515 -12.80 -6.87 21.65
C THR A 515 -13.38 -8.18 21.22
N VAL A 516 -12.50 -9.12 20.90
CA VAL A 516 -12.88 -10.50 20.65
C VAL A 516 -12.45 -11.39 21.82
N THR A 517 -13.27 -12.38 22.15
CA THR A 517 -13.03 -13.31 23.25
C THR A 517 -13.04 -14.77 22.79
N PHE A 518 -11.98 -15.50 23.09
CA PHE A 518 -11.88 -16.92 22.82
C PHE A 518 -11.06 -17.64 23.89
N SER A 519 -11.03 -18.96 23.83
CA SER A 519 -10.17 -19.78 24.68
C SER A 519 -9.29 -20.69 23.87
N VAL A 520 -8.11 -21.02 24.40
CA VAL A 520 -7.14 -21.93 23.79
C VAL A 520 -6.60 -22.91 24.84
N ASN A 521 -6.56 -24.18 24.49
CA ASN A 521 -5.96 -25.24 25.31
C ASN A 521 -4.48 -25.38 24.95
N ILE A 522 -3.63 -24.69 25.72
CA ILE A 522 -2.18 -24.65 25.51
C ILE A 522 -1.55 -26.03 25.67
N THR A 523 -2.03 -26.83 26.62
CA THR A 523 -1.50 -28.18 26.82
C THR A 523 -1.75 -29.07 25.60
N ASP A 524 -2.92 -28.99 24.98
CA ASP A 524 -3.21 -29.78 23.78
C ASP A 524 -2.49 -29.24 22.54
N CYS A 525 -2.25 -27.93 22.48
CA CYS A 525 -1.43 -27.32 21.44
C CYS A 525 0.02 -27.82 21.49
N LEU A 526 0.67 -27.80 22.65
CA LEU A 526 2.05 -28.32 22.81
C LEU A 526 2.14 -29.83 22.52
N ALA A 527 1.12 -30.59 22.87
CA ALA A 527 1.09 -32.03 22.65
C ALA A 527 1.15 -32.41 21.15
N THR A 528 0.81 -31.51 20.23
CA THR A 528 0.93 -31.74 18.77
C THR A 528 2.36 -31.96 18.31
N VAL A 529 3.33 -31.41 19.03
CA VAL A 529 4.77 -31.60 18.81
C VAL A 529 5.45 -32.40 19.92
N SER A 530 4.66 -33.12 20.73
CA SER A 530 5.13 -33.92 21.86
C SER A 530 5.85 -33.11 22.95
N GLU A 531 5.52 -31.82 23.09
CA GLU A 531 6.04 -30.95 24.14
C GLU A 531 5.05 -30.83 25.31
N THR A 532 5.58 -30.50 26.50
CA THR A 532 4.81 -30.24 27.72
C THR A 532 5.29 -28.95 28.37
N LEU A 533 4.43 -28.31 29.17
CA LEU A 533 4.81 -27.14 29.98
C LEU A 533 5.02 -27.58 31.43
N ASP A 534 6.27 -27.77 31.82
CA ASP A 534 6.63 -28.24 33.16
C ASP A 534 6.84 -27.09 34.14
N SER A 535 6.83 -27.40 35.44
CA SER A 535 7.08 -26.42 36.51
C SER A 535 8.48 -25.82 36.38
N GLY A 536 8.56 -24.49 36.47
CA GLY A 536 9.78 -23.72 36.29
C GLY A 536 10.13 -23.35 34.85
N GLU A 537 9.38 -23.84 33.86
CA GLU A 537 9.54 -23.45 32.47
C GLU A 537 8.71 -22.22 32.10
N LYS A 538 9.20 -21.46 31.13
CA LYS A 538 8.51 -20.33 30.54
C LYS A 538 8.13 -20.66 29.10
N LEU A 539 6.95 -20.18 28.70
CA LEU A 539 6.46 -20.30 27.34
C LEU A 539 6.16 -18.92 26.77
N LYS A 540 6.77 -18.58 25.64
CA LYS A 540 6.42 -17.41 24.84
C LYS A 540 5.23 -17.76 23.97
N ILE A 541 4.21 -16.90 23.98
CA ILE A 541 3.01 -17.02 23.16
C ILE A 541 2.86 -15.72 22.38
N ASP A 542 2.69 -15.83 21.07
CA ASP A 542 2.40 -14.71 20.18
C ASP A 542 0.91 -14.76 19.83
N LEU A 543 0.14 -13.78 20.32
CA LEU A 543 -1.24 -13.53 19.89
C LEU A 543 -1.18 -12.76 18.58
N GLN A 544 -1.45 -13.43 17.46
CA GLN A 544 -1.34 -12.89 16.11
C GLN A 544 -2.72 -12.58 15.54
N PHE A 545 -2.83 -11.41 14.91
CA PHE A 545 -3.87 -11.06 13.96
C PHE A 545 -3.20 -10.95 12.60
N LYS A 546 -3.67 -11.75 11.64
CA LYS A 546 -3.08 -11.81 10.29
C LYS A 546 -4.15 -12.00 9.23
N ASN A 547 -3.82 -11.83 7.96
CA ASN A 547 -4.69 -12.21 6.84
C ASN A 547 -4.12 -13.40 6.05
N SER A 548 -4.85 -13.82 5.02
CA SER A 548 -4.41 -14.85 4.08
C SER A 548 -3.28 -14.38 3.16
N ALA A 549 -3.17 -13.07 2.95
CA ALA A 549 -2.13 -12.47 2.12
C ALA A 549 -0.76 -12.63 2.80
N GLY A 550 -0.64 -12.25 4.07
CA GLY A 550 0.59 -12.38 4.85
C GLY A 550 0.82 -11.26 5.87
N ASP A 551 -0.05 -10.23 5.89
CA ASP A 551 0.02 -9.15 6.88
C ASP A 551 -0.15 -9.73 8.26
N ASN A 552 0.68 -9.31 9.22
CA ASN A 552 0.72 -9.92 10.53
C ASN A 552 1.13 -8.93 11.62
N THR A 553 0.27 -8.77 12.60
CA THR A 553 0.58 -8.03 13.82
C THR A 553 0.41 -8.91 15.04
N ALA A 554 1.31 -8.77 16.01
CA ALA A 554 1.33 -9.67 17.15
C ALA A 554 1.71 -8.98 18.46
N GLN A 555 1.05 -9.43 19.53
CA GLN A 555 1.47 -9.20 20.90
C GLN A 555 2.03 -10.49 21.49
N ALA A 556 3.30 -10.45 21.89
CA ALA A 556 3.97 -11.54 22.58
C ALA A 556 3.85 -11.40 24.11
N PHE A 557 3.45 -12.47 24.78
CA PHE A 557 3.42 -12.57 26.24
C PHE A 557 3.97 -13.92 26.71
N TYR A 558 4.21 -14.03 28.02
CA TYR A 558 4.80 -15.21 28.63
C TYR A 558 3.91 -15.81 29.70
N ILE A 559 3.83 -17.13 29.75
CA ILE A 559 3.23 -17.89 30.85
C ILE A 559 4.27 -18.83 31.48
N ALA A 560 4.05 -19.22 32.73
CA ALA A 560 4.88 -20.20 33.44
C ALA A 560 4.05 -20.98 34.46
N VAL A 561 4.37 -22.27 34.65
CA VAL A 561 3.86 -23.07 35.76
C VAL A 561 4.84 -22.90 36.94
N PRO A 562 4.39 -22.41 38.11
CA PRO A 562 5.26 -22.07 39.23
C PRO A 562 5.93 -23.29 39.89
#